data_AF-A0A1A9N0D2-F1
#
_entry.id   AF-A0A1A9N0D2-F1
#
_cell.length_a   1.000
_cell.length_b   1.000
_cell.length_c   1.000
_cell.angle_alpha   90.00
_cell.angle_beta   90.00
_cell.angle_gamma   90.00
#
_symmetry.space_group_name_H-M   'P 1'
#
loop_
_entity.id
_entity.type
_entity.pdbx_description
1 polymer ?
#
loop_
_entity_poly.entity_id
_entity_poly.type
_entity_poly.pdbx_seq_one_letter_code
_entity_poly.pdbx_strand_id
1 'polypeptide(L)'
;MKYFFDYALAERYGYGMAVFIAAETSDLQRAIDATNARRMRAGRSLLEDAQVADILSVLRKKGYLAATMDDDANLSGSGASATG
;
A
#
# COMPACT_ATOMS: atom_id res chain seq x y z
N MET A 1 17.49 -10.36 -15.20
CA MET A 1 16.44 -11.17 -14.56
C MET A 1 17.02 -11.81 -13.32
N LYS A 2 16.44 -11.58 -12.14
CA LYS A 2 16.81 -12.30 -10.93
C LYS A 2 16.02 -13.61 -10.95
N TYR A 3 16.70 -14.76 -10.94
CA TYR A 3 16.02 -16.04 -10.84
C TYR A 3 15.39 -16.13 -9.45
N PHE A 4 14.06 -16.34 -9.38
CA PHE A 4 13.32 -16.45 -8.12
C PHE A 4 13.47 -17.81 -7.45
N PHE A 5 14.01 -18.79 -8.17
CA PHE A 5 14.33 -20.09 -7.61
C PHE A 5 15.53 -19.99 -6.67
N ASP A 6 15.38 -20.52 -5.47
CA ASP A 6 16.40 -20.58 -4.43
C ASP A 6 16.57 -22.04 -3.98
N TYR A 7 17.81 -22.51 -3.99
CA TYR A 7 18.15 -23.86 -3.55
C TYR A 7 17.85 -24.09 -2.07
N ALA A 8 17.94 -23.06 -1.21
CA ALA A 8 17.58 -23.17 0.20
C ALA A 8 16.08 -23.45 0.39
N LEU A 9 15.23 -22.91 -0.48
CA LEU A 9 13.79 -23.21 -0.51
C LEU A 9 13.55 -24.67 -0.93
N ALA A 10 14.31 -25.18 -1.89
CA ALA A 10 14.21 -26.57 -2.34
C ALA A 10 14.70 -27.57 -1.28
N GLU A 11 15.78 -27.26 -0.56
CA GLU A 11 16.28 -28.06 0.56
C GLU A 11 15.27 -28.13 1.72
N ARG A 12 14.56 -27.03 1.99
CA ARG A 12 13.62 -26.94 3.13
C ARG A 12 12.23 -27.50 2.84
N TYR A 13 11.72 -27.32 1.62
CA TYR A 13 10.32 -27.62 1.29
C TYR A 13 10.16 -28.63 0.14
N GLY A 14 11.27 -29.09 -0.44
CA GLY A 14 11.28 -29.93 -1.63
C GLY A 14 11.19 -29.12 -2.93
N TYR A 15 11.75 -29.69 -4.00
CA TYR A 15 11.88 -29.03 -5.30
C TYR A 15 10.54 -28.53 -5.87
N GLY A 16 9.50 -29.35 -5.83
CA GLY A 16 8.18 -29.00 -6.38
C GLY A 16 7.57 -27.76 -5.70
N MET A 17 7.65 -27.68 -4.37
CA MET A 17 7.15 -26.51 -3.62
C MET A 17 8.02 -25.28 -3.85
N ALA A 18 9.34 -25.44 -3.94
CA ALA A 18 10.23 -24.32 -4.24
C ALA A 18 9.96 -23.72 -5.62
N VAL A 19 9.71 -24.55 -6.64
CA VAL A 19 9.33 -24.09 -7.98
C VAL A 19 7.97 -23.39 -7.97
N PHE A 20 6.98 -23.94 -7.26
CA PHE A 20 5.67 -23.30 -7.10
C PHE A 20 5.79 -21.92 -6.46
N ILE A 21 6.51 -21.81 -5.32
CA ILE A 21 6.75 -20.53 -4.64
C ILE A 21 7.48 -19.54 -5.56
N ALA A 22 8.50 -20.00 -6.30
CA ALA A 22 9.23 -19.17 -7.24
C ALA A 22 8.33 -18.64 -8.38
N ALA A 23 7.38 -19.45 -8.86
CA ALA A 23 6.43 -19.05 -9.89
C ALA A 23 5.47 -17.96 -9.37
N GLU A 24 4.81 -18.21 -8.24
CA GLU A 24 3.88 -17.26 -7.61
C GLU A 24 4.57 -15.92 -7.27
N THR A 25 5.79 -15.98 -6.72
CA THR A 25 6.56 -14.77 -6.40
C THR A 25 7.02 -14.01 -7.64
N SER A 26 7.33 -14.71 -8.74
CA SER A 26 7.66 -14.08 -10.03
C SER A 26 6.47 -13.31 -10.60
N ASP A 27 5.27 -13.89 -10.52
CA ASP A 27 4.04 -13.23 -10.98
C ASP A 27 3.68 -12.02 -10.11
N LEU A 28 3.85 -12.14 -8.79
CA LEU A 28 3.71 -11.02 -7.88
C LEU A 28 4.69 -9.88 -8.22
N GLN A 29 5.98 -10.19 -8.45
CA GLN A 29 6.96 -9.17 -8.82
C GLN A 29 6.58 -8.47 -10.14
N ARG A 30 6.13 -9.22 -11.14
CA ARG A 30 5.65 -8.64 -12.40
C ARG A 30 4.50 -7.66 -12.19
N ALA A 31 3.56 -7.99 -11.29
CA ALA A 31 2.46 -7.10 -10.93
C ALA A 31 2.94 -5.82 -10.20
N ILE A 32 3.93 -5.95 -9.32
CA ILE A 32 4.59 -4.82 -8.64
C ILE A 32 5.28 -3.92 -9.66
N ASP A 33 6.09 -4.49 -10.55
CA ASP A 33 6.84 -3.76 -11.58
C ASP A 33 5.89 -3.00 -12.52
N ALA A 34 4.81 -3.65 -12.96
CA ALA A 34 3.78 -3.00 -13.78
C ALA A 34 3.11 -1.84 -13.05
N THR A 35 2.91 -1.96 -11.73
CA THR A 35 2.35 -0.88 -10.91
C THR A 35 3.34 0.27 -10.73
N ASN A 36 4.60 -0.02 -10.45
CA ASN A 36 5.67 0.96 -10.34
C ASN A 36 5.87 1.72 -11.65
N ALA A 37 5.82 1.05 -12.80
CA ALA A 37 5.86 1.69 -14.11
C ALA A 37 4.71 2.68 -14.33
N ARG A 38 3.49 2.37 -13.83
CA ARG A 38 2.36 3.33 -13.85
C ARG A 38 2.58 4.50 -12.90
N ARG A 39 3.15 4.27 -11.71
CA ARG A 39 3.45 5.31 -10.71
C ARG A 39 4.51 6.28 -11.21
N MET A 40 5.61 5.77 -11.76
CA MET A 40 6.67 6.59 -12.36
C MET A 40 6.13 7.48 -13.49
N ARG A 41 5.30 6.93 -14.39
CA ARG A 41 4.63 7.70 -15.44
C ARG A 41 3.71 8.80 -14.91
N ALA A 42 3.19 8.64 -13.70
CA ALA A 42 2.35 9.62 -13.02
C ALA A 42 3.14 10.56 -12.09
N GLY A 43 4.48 10.53 -12.12
CA GLY A 43 5.34 11.34 -11.25
C GLY A 43 5.25 10.96 -9.76
N ARG A 44 4.87 9.72 -9.45
CA ARG A 44 4.71 9.23 -8.07
C ARG A 44 5.84 8.29 -7.69
N SER A 45 6.16 8.26 -6.40
CA SER A 45 7.11 7.33 -5.79
C SER A 45 6.76 5.86 -6.06
N LEU A 46 7.78 5.01 -6.09
CA LEU A 46 7.64 3.56 -6.18
C LEU A 46 6.86 3.01 -4.98
N LEU A 47 6.33 1.81 -5.10
CA LEU A 47 5.60 1.15 -4.01
C LEU A 47 6.47 0.94 -2.77
N GLU A 48 7.77 0.67 -2.93
CA GLU A 48 8.72 0.47 -1.83
C GLU A 48 8.98 1.75 -1.03
N ASP A 49 8.91 2.90 -1.69
CA ASP A 49 9.14 4.22 -1.08
C ASP A 49 7.85 4.96 -0.73
N ALA A 50 6.69 4.42 -1.13
CA ALA A 50 5.41 5.05 -0.89
C ALA A 50 5.08 4.99 0.61
N GLN A 51 4.93 6.14 1.25
CA GLN A 51 4.47 6.15 2.62
C GLN A 51 2.99 5.75 2.69
N VAL A 52 2.59 5.17 3.82
CA VAL A 52 1.17 4.83 4.07
C VAL A 52 0.28 6.06 3.86
N ALA A 53 0.75 7.25 4.25
CA ALA A 53 0.06 8.52 4.01
C ALA A 53 -0.24 8.78 2.51
N ASP A 54 0.68 8.47 1.61
CA ASP A 54 0.50 8.62 0.16
C ASP A 54 -0.55 7.65 -0.38
N ILE A 55 -0.56 6.43 0.15
CA ILE A 55 -1.54 5.40 -0.21
C ILE A 55 -2.94 5.84 0.27
N LEU A 56 -3.05 6.29 1.52
CA LEU A 56 -4.30 6.77 2.11
C LEU A 56 -4.83 7.99 1.35
N SER A 57 -3.97 8.94 0.97
CA SER A 57 -4.33 10.10 0.16
C SER A 57 -4.90 9.70 -1.21
N VAL A 58 -4.27 8.73 -1.90
CA VAL A 58 -4.77 8.22 -3.17
C VAL A 58 -6.10 7.49 -3.01
N LEU A 59 -6.28 6.70 -1.94
CA LEU A 59 -7.52 5.99 -1.66
C LEU A 59 -8.67 6.96 -1.35
N ARG A 60 -8.41 8.04 -0.60
CA ARG A 60 -9.38 9.13 -0.39
C ARG A 60 -9.73 9.84 -1.69
N LYS A 61 -8.74 10.19 -2.51
CA LYS A 61 -8.97 10.85 -3.82
C LYS A 61 -9.82 10.00 -4.76
N LYS A 62 -9.73 8.67 -4.65
CA LYS A 62 -10.54 7.73 -5.43
C LYS A 62 -11.90 7.39 -4.80
N GLY A 63 -12.21 7.94 -3.63
CA GLY A 63 -13.47 7.68 -2.92
C GLY A 63 -13.53 6.32 -2.21
N TYR A 64 -12.41 5.61 -2.08
CA TYR A 64 -12.35 4.33 -1.34
C TYR A 64 -12.21 4.53 0.17
N LEU A 65 -11.84 5.73 0.60
CA LEU A 65 -11.80 6.13 2.01
C LEU A 65 -12.53 7.46 2.17
N ALA A 66 -13.21 7.63 3.32
CA ALA A 66 -13.79 8.91 3.69
C ALA A 66 -12.70 9.99 3.70
N ALA A 67 -13.02 11.19 3.19
CA ALA A 67 -12.16 12.33 3.37
C ALA A 67 -11.96 12.55 4.88
N THR A 68 -10.74 12.84 5.31
CA THR A 68 -10.52 13.32 6.68
C THR A 68 -11.34 14.59 6.83
N MET A 69 -12.47 14.50 7.52
CA MET A 69 -13.08 15.66 8.14
C MET A 69 -12.12 16.07 9.26
N ASP A 70 -11.61 17.29 9.17
CA ASP A 70 -10.93 17.91 10.30
C ASP A 70 -11.97 18.05 11.42
N ASP A 71 -12.02 17.07 12.33
CA ASP A 71 -12.88 17.03 13.52
C ASP A 71 -12.45 18.06 14.59
N ASP A 72 -11.79 19.15 14.20
CA ASP A 72 -11.40 20.26 15.10
C ASP A 72 -12.39 21.43 15.06
N ALA A 73 -13.44 21.37 14.24
CA ALA A 73 -14.34 22.51 14.03
C ALA A 73 -15.59 22.58 14.93
N ASN A 74 -15.74 21.75 15.99
CA ASN A 74 -16.98 21.79 16.78
C ASN A 74 -16.91 21.51 18.30
N LEU A 75 -15.84 21.94 18.98
CA LEU A 75 -15.82 21.95 20.47
C LEU A 75 -15.84 23.35 21.11
N SER A 76 -15.96 24.45 20.35
CA SER A 76 -16.04 25.81 20.92
C SER A 76 -17.47 26.39 20.90
N GLY A 77 -18.45 25.66 21.44
CA GLY A 77 -19.86 26.06 21.34
C GLY A 77 -20.76 25.59 22.48
N SER A 78 -20.30 25.57 23.73
CA SER A 78 -21.22 25.41 24.87
C SER A 78 -20.63 26.00 26.16
N GLY A 79 -21.10 27.19 26.52
CA GLY A 79 -20.74 27.82 27.79
C GLY A 79 -21.15 29.28 27.94
N ALA A 80 -22.26 29.71 27.33
CA ALA A 80 -22.86 31.02 27.63
C ALA A 80 -24.32 30.80 28.09
N SER A 81 -24.51 30.66 29.39
CA SER A 81 -25.79 30.88 30.05
C SER A 81 -25.54 31.67 31.33
N ALA A 82 -25.53 32.99 31.20
CA ALA A 82 -25.73 33.92 32.30
C ALA A 82 -27.23 34.22 32.37
N THR A 83 -27.91 33.76 33.42
CA THR A 83 -29.19 34.29 33.93
C THR A 83 -29.54 33.58 35.23
N GLY A 84 -29.77 34.33 36.31
CA GLY A 84 -30.40 33.85 37.55
C GLY A 84 -29.71 34.36 38.80
#